data_AF-A0AAI8KBM8-F1
#
_entry.id   AF-A0AAI8KBM8-F1
#
_cell.length_a   1.000
_cell.length_b   1.000
_cell.length_c   1.000
_cell.angle_alpha   90.00
_cell.angle_beta   90.00
_cell.angle_gamma   90.00
#
_symmetry.space_group_name_H-M   'P 1'
#
loop_
_entity.id
_entity.type
_entity.pdbx_description
1 polymer ?
#
loop_
_entity_poly.entity_id
_entity_poly.type
_entity_poly.pdbx_seq_one_letter_code
_entity_poly.pdbx_strand_id
1 'polypeptide(L)'
;MRRAISITVLSTVAGLAQADNINPFSCSDFLNFNGNQAQTNLLLNASKETLSWNWFRCLNQPAPNGLDRVWETLKPSDQVYLADGAKPTPYGAPVTLPAAVTQAAGKIPGMNLNRVFHNLNATLQVDGLPLEMGGSVPESQRGKPVRFQLLMSESTFDYIVDQGVYNMNGQQALTGDLNFPATSWEAKAGWLWIGSDTTYQAQLANDGYYIAQAYYQNQDGTYEVGYAALSALHVINKLVPGWVWTTFENVNNHSYTVTNDIPPKPMTNSTGPTPAAALVNTAFQAAYKDLSRYELIGTQLQTSPKLLANSQLESAFQSQSSCFACHGTAAYSKDDGYFNFALGGDAGQGGIVYPTDPVPASDFKGYHKLDFVWSLKRAQWQRP
;
A
#
# COMPACT_ATOMS: atom_id res chain seq x y z
N MET A 1 3.02 -15.37 61.00
CA MET A 1 3.82 -15.48 59.76
C MET A 1 2.87 -15.31 58.57
N ARG A 2 2.80 -14.11 57.98
CA ARG A 2 1.98 -13.84 56.79
C ARG A 2 2.86 -14.09 55.56
N ARG A 3 2.52 -15.11 54.75
CA ARG A 3 3.18 -15.35 53.47
C ARG A 3 2.51 -14.47 52.42
N ALA A 4 3.27 -13.52 51.88
CA ALA A 4 2.90 -12.77 50.69
C ALA A 4 3.04 -13.69 49.46
N ILE A 5 1.98 -13.81 48.67
CA ILE A 5 2.03 -14.46 47.37
C ILE A 5 2.39 -13.36 46.36
N SER A 6 3.54 -13.50 45.69
CA SER A 6 4.05 -12.54 44.71
C SER A 6 3.11 -12.42 43.51
N ILE A 7 2.63 -11.20 43.27
CA ILE A 7 1.95 -10.77 42.04
C ILE A 7 3.02 -10.61 40.96
N THR A 8 3.49 -11.70 40.37
CA THR A 8 4.45 -11.63 39.24
C THR A 8 4.21 -12.74 38.20
N VAL A 9 3.05 -13.38 38.23
CA VAL A 9 2.64 -14.41 37.25
C VAL A 9 1.21 -14.14 36.76
N LEU A 10 0.91 -12.88 36.44
CA LEU A 10 -0.38 -12.49 35.85
C LEU A 10 -0.23 -11.64 34.58
N SER A 11 0.98 -11.18 34.25
CA SER A 11 1.26 -10.41 33.03
C SER A 11 1.73 -11.26 31.84
N THR A 12 2.16 -12.50 32.05
CA THR A 12 2.59 -13.41 30.97
C THR A 12 1.48 -14.31 30.42
N VAL A 13 0.30 -14.33 31.05
CA VAL A 13 -0.85 -15.14 30.61
C VAL A 13 -1.80 -14.33 29.72
N ALA A 14 -1.76 -12.99 29.76
CA ALA A 14 -2.53 -12.15 28.84
C ALA A 14 -2.02 -12.21 27.38
N GLY A 15 -0.78 -12.67 27.16
CA GLY A 15 -0.20 -12.88 25.82
C GLY A 15 -0.34 -14.31 25.27
N LEU A 16 -0.88 -15.25 26.04
CA LEU A 16 -1.03 -16.67 25.64
C LEU A 16 -2.47 -17.17 25.73
N ALA A 17 -3.42 -16.39 26.24
CA ALA A 17 -4.84 -16.74 26.32
C ALA A 17 -5.67 -16.26 25.10
N GLN A 18 -5.08 -16.21 23.91
CA GLN A 18 -5.78 -16.08 22.62
C GLN A 18 -5.44 -17.22 21.65
N ALA A 19 -5.00 -18.36 22.16
CA ALA A 19 -4.71 -19.55 21.35
C ALA A 19 -5.88 -20.56 21.25
N ASP A 20 -7.02 -20.32 21.92
CA ASP A 20 -8.16 -21.27 21.94
C ASP A 20 -9.52 -20.62 21.69
N ASN A 21 -9.59 -19.67 20.76
CA ASN A 21 -10.86 -19.38 20.10
C ASN A 21 -10.59 -18.97 18.65
N ILE A 22 -10.69 -19.94 17.74
CA ILE A 22 -10.79 -19.71 16.30
C ILE A 22 -12.12 -19.01 16.07
N ASN A 23 -12.19 -17.71 16.38
CA ASN A 23 -13.18 -16.84 15.79
C ASN A 23 -12.50 -16.31 14.52
N PRO A 24 -12.62 -17.00 13.37
CA PRO A 24 -11.94 -16.54 12.17
C PRO A 24 -12.56 -15.19 11.87
N PHE A 25 -11.77 -14.12 12.01
CA PHE A 25 -12.20 -12.79 11.64
C PHE A 25 -12.93 -12.87 10.30
N SER A 26 -14.20 -12.44 10.26
CA SER A 26 -15.01 -12.62 9.07
C SER A 26 -14.48 -11.75 7.94
N CYS A 27 -14.20 -12.38 6.82
CA CYS A 27 -13.79 -11.69 5.60
C CYS A 27 -14.95 -11.41 4.65
N SER A 28 -16.20 -11.68 5.04
CA SER A 28 -17.36 -11.55 4.15
C SER A 28 -17.66 -10.09 3.76
N ASP A 29 -17.48 -9.16 4.69
CA ASP A 29 -17.80 -7.74 4.49
C ASP A 29 -16.79 -6.83 5.23
N PHE A 30 -15.53 -7.26 5.27
CA PHE A 30 -14.51 -6.60 6.09
C PHE A 30 -14.19 -5.17 5.62
N LEU A 31 -14.39 -4.85 4.34
CA LEU A 31 -14.23 -3.49 3.80
C LEU A 31 -15.25 -2.51 4.39
N ASN A 32 -16.43 -2.99 4.79
CA ASN A 32 -17.41 -2.23 5.56
C ASN A 32 -17.37 -2.56 7.06
N PHE A 33 -16.24 -3.10 7.54
CA PHE A 33 -16.04 -3.50 8.93
C PHE A 33 -17.13 -4.45 9.45
N ASN A 34 -17.60 -5.35 8.57
CA ASN A 34 -18.68 -6.31 8.82
C ASN A 34 -19.96 -5.65 9.37
N GLY A 35 -20.26 -4.43 8.94
CA GLY A 35 -21.40 -3.64 9.40
C GLY A 35 -21.33 -3.20 10.87
N ASN A 36 -20.20 -3.41 11.56
CA ASN A 36 -20.05 -3.09 12.98
C ASN A 36 -18.70 -2.40 13.25
N GLN A 37 -18.67 -1.10 12.97
CA GLN A 37 -17.50 -0.26 13.18
C GLN A 37 -17.07 -0.22 14.66
N ALA A 38 -18.01 -0.19 15.60
CA ALA A 38 -17.72 -0.18 17.04
C ALA A 38 -16.98 -1.45 17.48
N GLN A 39 -17.45 -2.63 17.04
CA GLN A 39 -16.76 -3.89 17.31
C GLN A 39 -15.38 -3.92 16.67
N THR A 40 -15.24 -3.43 15.43
CA THR A 40 -13.94 -3.38 14.76
C THR A 40 -12.96 -2.44 15.46
N ASN A 41 -13.45 -1.32 16.02
CA ASN A 41 -12.66 -0.44 16.89
C ASN A 41 -12.21 -1.13 18.19
N LEU A 42 -13.05 -1.98 18.79
CA LEU A 42 -12.64 -2.79 19.95
C LEU A 42 -11.52 -3.78 19.57
N LEU A 43 -11.60 -4.41 18.40
CA LEU A 43 -10.54 -5.29 17.90
C LEU A 43 -9.25 -4.52 17.62
N LEU A 44 -9.35 -3.33 17.02
CA LEU A 44 -8.21 -2.45 16.77
C LEU A 44 -7.49 -2.08 18.07
N ASN A 45 -8.26 -1.74 19.11
CA ASN A 45 -7.71 -1.40 20.43
C ASN A 45 -7.14 -2.61 21.17
N ALA A 46 -7.68 -3.81 20.92
CA ALA A 46 -7.16 -5.05 21.52
C ALA A 46 -5.81 -5.45 20.91
N SER A 47 -5.68 -5.40 19.58
CA SER A 47 -4.41 -5.55 18.87
C SER A 47 -4.56 -5.05 17.43
N LYS A 48 -4.00 -3.87 17.16
CA LYS A 48 -3.97 -3.30 15.81
C LYS A 48 -3.19 -4.19 14.84
N GLU A 49 -2.13 -4.85 15.29
CA GLU A 49 -1.32 -5.76 14.48
C GLU A 49 -2.10 -7.02 14.08
N THR A 50 -2.86 -7.61 15.02
CA THR A 50 -3.72 -8.76 14.73
C THR A 50 -4.83 -8.39 13.75
N LEU A 51 -5.45 -7.22 13.93
CA LEU A 51 -6.49 -6.74 13.01
C LEU A 51 -5.93 -6.44 11.62
N SER A 52 -4.75 -5.84 11.53
CA SER A 52 -4.06 -5.60 10.25
C SER A 52 -3.75 -6.89 9.51
N TRP A 53 -3.29 -7.91 10.22
CA TRP A 53 -3.08 -9.25 9.64
C TRP A 53 -4.38 -9.91 9.17
N ASN A 54 -5.46 -9.76 9.93
CA ASN A 54 -6.77 -10.24 9.51
C ASN A 54 -7.23 -9.54 8.22
N TRP A 55 -7.06 -8.22 8.10
CA TRP A 55 -7.35 -7.50 6.86
C TRP A 55 -6.45 -7.95 5.71
N PHE A 56 -5.14 -8.09 5.92
CA PHE A 56 -4.22 -8.57 4.89
C PHE A 56 -4.60 -9.96 4.38
N ARG A 57 -5.00 -10.86 5.28
CA ARG A 57 -5.55 -12.16 4.92
C ARG A 57 -6.83 -12.03 4.08
N CYS A 58 -7.79 -11.22 4.52
CA CYS A 58 -9.06 -11.03 3.80
C CYS A 58 -8.87 -10.37 2.43
N LEU A 59 -7.92 -9.45 2.30
CA LEU A 59 -7.53 -8.85 1.03
C LEU A 59 -6.95 -9.88 0.06
N ASN A 60 -6.22 -10.87 0.57
CA ASN A 60 -5.59 -11.93 -0.22
C ASN A 60 -6.44 -13.20 -0.36
N GLN A 61 -7.68 -13.23 0.13
CA GLN A 61 -8.60 -14.34 -0.16
C GLN A 61 -9.10 -14.27 -1.62
N PRO A 62 -9.61 -15.38 -2.19
CA PRO A 62 -10.26 -15.34 -3.50
C PRO A 62 -11.42 -14.33 -3.53
N ALA A 63 -11.45 -13.49 -4.55
CA ALA A 63 -12.56 -12.60 -4.83
C ALA A 63 -13.81 -13.38 -5.29
N PRO A 64 -15.01 -12.75 -5.30
CA PRO A 64 -16.25 -13.42 -5.73
C PRO A 64 -16.21 -14.00 -7.15
N ASN A 65 -15.35 -13.47 -8.02
CA ASN A 65 -15.15 -14.01 -9.38
C ASN A 65 -14.37 -15.33 -9.40
N GLY A 66 -13.82 -15.78 -8.27
CA GLY A 66 -13.06 -17.03 -8.13
C GLY A 66 -11.69 -17.04 -8.82
N LEU A 67 -11.26 -15.90 -9.38
CA LEU A 67 -10.08 -15.78 -10.24
C LEU A 67 -9.01 -14.87 -9.63
N ASP A 68 -9.43 -13.77 -9.04
CA ASP A 68 -8.54 -12.75 -8.49
C ASP A 68 -8.57 -12.79 -6.96
N ARG A 69 -7.69 -12.03 -6.32
CA ARG A 69 -7.75 -11.71 -4.89
C ARG A 69 -8.64 -10.50 -4.66
N VAL A 70 -9.23 -10.38 -3.48
CA VAL A 70 -10.11 -9.24 -3.17
C VAL A 70 -9.42 -7.90 -3.43
N TRP A 71 -8.16 -7.73 -3.04
CA TRP A 71 -7.45 -6.47 -3.29
C TRP A 71 -7.21 -6.17 -4.79
N GLU A 72 -7.09 -7.20 -5.64
CA GLU A 72 -6.93 -7.04 -7.09
C GLU A 72 -8.20 -6.49 -7.76
N THR A 73 -9.36 -6.64 -7.09
CA THR A 73 -10.65 -6.10 -7.57
C THR A 73 -10.88 -4.64 -7.19
N LEU A 74 -9.98 -4.03 -6.41
CA LEU A 74 -10.07 -2.61 -6.07
C LEU A 74 -9.80 -1.75 -7.32
N LYS A 75 -10.48 -0.60 -7.43
CA LYS A 75 -10.33 0.30 -8.58
C LYS A 75 -8.92 0.91 -8.59
N PRO A 76 -8.11 0.69 -9.65
CA PRO A 76 -6.78 1.27 -9.70
C PRO A 76 -6.84 2.76 -10.08
N SER A 77 -5.92 3.54 -9.53
CA SER A 77 -5.94 5.00 -9.61
C SER A 77 -5.85 5.55 -11.05
N ASP A 78 -5.24 4.82 -11.98
CA ASP A 78 -5.17 5.19 -13.41
C ASP A 78 -6.51 5.08 -14.14
N GLN A 79 -7.53 4.49 -13.50
CA GLN A 79 -8.91 4.48 -13.98
C GLN A 79 -9.82 5.48 -13.26
N VAL A 80 -9.26 6.22 -12.30
CA VAL A 80 -9.96 7.26 -11.54
C VAL A 80 -9.50 8.63 -12.03
N TYR A 81 -8.18 8.82 -12.08
CA TYR A 81 -7.52 10.04 -12.50
C TYR A 81 -7.17 9.95 -13.98
N LEU A 82 -8.18 10.11 -14.82
CA LEU A 82 -8.04 9.92 -16.26
C LEU A 82 -7.29 11.08 -16.93
N ALA A 83 -6.76 10.80 -18.13
CA ALA A 83 -6.25 11.82 -19.02
C ALA A 83 -7.30 12.93 -19.25
N ASP A 84 -6.82 14.15 -19.44
CA ASP A 84 -7.64 15.35 -19.66
C ASP A 84 -8.72 15.56 -18.60
N GLY A 85 -8.49 15.09 -17.36
CA GLY A 85 -9.41 15.28 -16.23
C GLY A 85 -10.79 14.68 -16.45
N ALA A 86 -10.91 13.68 -17.34
CA ALA A 86 -12.18 13.06 -17.69
C ALA A 86 -12.83 12.36 -16.50
N LYS A 87 -14.17 12.32 -16.50
CA LYS A 87 -14.94 11.61 -15.47
C LYS A 87 -14.68 10.11 -15.58
N PRO A 88 -14.32 9.42 -14.48
CA PRO A 88 -14.09 7.99 -14.52
C PRO A 88 -15.39 7.20 -14.77
N THR A 89 -15.23 5.99 -15.29
CA THR A 89 -16.33 5.02 -15.39
C THR A 89 -16.74 4.52 -14.01
N PRO A 90 -17.97 4.01 -13.81
CA PRO A 90 -18.42 3.44 -12.54
C PRO A 90 -17.43 2.43 -11.94
N TYR A 91 -17.47 2.25 -10.62
CA TYR A 91 -16.49 1.45 -9.88
C TYR A 91 -16.27 0.06 -10.50
N GLY A 92 -17.34 -0.73 -10.61
CA GLY A 92 -17.31 -2.09 -11.17
C GLY A 92 -17.29 -2.18 -12.70
N ALA A 93 -17.11 -1.07 -13.43
CA ALA A 93 -17.05 -1.11 -14.88
C ALA A 93 -15.81 -1.90 -15.37
N PRO A 94 -15.96 -2.86 -16.31
CA PRO A 94 -14.83 -3.59 -16.85
C PRO A 94 -13.78 -2.70 -17.49
N VAL A 95 -12.54 -3.12 -17.38
CA VAL A 95 -11.38 -2.41 -17.93
C VAL A 95 -11.03 -3.04 -19.26
N THR A 96 -11.07 -2.24 -20.32
CA THR A 96 -10.64 -2.72 -21.63
C THR A 96 -9.12 -2.69 -21.69
N LEU A 97 -8.50 -3.87 -21.77
CA LEU A 97 -7.06 -3.96 -22.02
C LEU A 97 -6.72 -3.42 -23.41
N PRO A 98 -5.57 -2.73 -23.58
CA PRO A 98 -5.09 -2.36 -24.90
C PRO A 98 -4.97 -3.60 -25.80
N ALA A 99 -5.37 -3.49 -27.07
CA ALA A 99 -5.37 -4.63 -27.99
C ALA A 99 -3.98 -5.29 -28.11
N ALA A 100 -2.91 -4.49 -28.07
CA ALA A 100 -1.53 -4.97 -28.05
C ALA A 100 -1.23 -5.84 -26.82
N VAL A 101 -1.79 -5.50 -25.65
CA VAL A 101 -1.64 -6.27 -24.42
C VAL A 101 -2.32 -7.64 -24.56
N THR A 102 -3.57 -7.67 -25.02
CA THR A 102 -4.31 -8.92 -25.25
C THR A 102 -3.62 -9.82 -26.28
N GLN A 103 -3.09 -9.25 -27.36
CA GLN A 103 -2.36 -10.00 -28.39
C GLN A 103 -1.04 -10.58 -27.88
N ALA A 104 -0.30 -9.83 -27.05
CA ALA A 104 0.95 -10.29 -26.46
C ALA A 104 0.68 -11.37 -25.39
N ALA A 105 -0.33 -11.18 -24.55
CA ALA A 105 -0.73 -12.15 -23.51
C ALA A 105 -1.07 -13.53 -24.09
N GLY A 106 -1.73 -13.58 -25.25
CA GLY A 106 -2.04 -14.84 -25.96
C GLY A 106 -0.82 -15.65 -26.40
N LYS A 107 0.39 -15.07 -26.33
CA LYS A 107 1.66 -15.73 -26.67
C LYS A 107 2.47 -16.16 -25.43
N ILE A 108 2.05 -15.77 -24.23
CA ILE A 108 2.76 -16.06 -22.98
C ILE A 108 2.05 -17.21 -22.26
N PRO A 109 2.71 -18.35 -22.01
CA PRO A 109 2.11 -19.49 -21.33
C PRO A 109 1.54 -19.12 -19.94
N GLY A 110 0.37 -19.69 -19.63
CA GLY A 110 -0.28 -19.54 -18.31
C GLY A 110 -1.12 -18.27 -18.13
N MET A 111 -1.07 -17.33 -19.09
CA MET A 111 -1.87 -16.11 -18.99
C MET A 111 -3.37 -16.38 -19.22
N ASN A 112 -4.21 -15.67 -18.46
CA ASN A 112 -5.66 -15.79 -18.48
C ASN A 112 -6.28 -14.39 -18.61
N LEU A 113 -6.89 -14.12 -19.76
CA LEU A 113 -7.55 -12.84 -20.09
C LEU A 113 -8.79 -12.54 -19.24
N ASN A 114 -9.30 -13.52 -18.49
CA ASN A 114 -10.42 -13.32 -17.55
C ASN A 114 -9.95 -12.89 -16.15
N ARG A 115 -8.63 -12.88 -15.88
CA ARG A 115 -8.07 -12.35 -14.64
C ARG A 115 -7.65 -10.90 -14.82
N VAL A 116 -7.51 -10.19 -13.71
CA VAL A 116 -6.95 -8.83 -13.72
C VAL A 116 -5.53 -8.83 -14.30
N PHE A 117 -5.25 -7.80 -15.11
CA PHE A 117 -3.91 -7.42 -15.51
C PHE A 117 -3.55 -6.10 -14.83
N HIS A 118 -2.51 -6.11 -14.02
CA HIS A 118 -2.05 -4.92 -13.32
C HIS A 118 -1.32 -3.96 -14.28
N ASN A 119 -1.79 -2.72 -14.35
CA ASN A 119 -1.08 -1.63 -15.03
C ASN A 119 0.02 -1.08 -14.11
N LEU A 120 1.28 -1.36 -14.45
CA LEU A 120 2.45 -1.08 -13.63
C LEU A 120 3.32 0.07 -14.18
N ASN A 121 2.68 1.12 -14.71
CA ASN A 121 3.37 2.27 -15.30
C ASN A 121 4.20 3.09 -14.30
N ALA A 122 3.88 3.07 -12.99
CA ALA A 122 4.57 3.89 -12.02
C ALA A 122 5.87 3.22 -11.53
N THR A 123 6.98 3.95 -11.55
CA THR A 123 8.32 3.46 -11.16
C THR A 123 8.99 4.32 -10.09
N LEU A 124 8.37 5.45 -9.73
CA LEU A 124 8.94 6.41 -8.80
C LEU A 124 8.25 6.35 -7.44
N GLN A 125 9.05 6.55 -6.39
CA GLN A 125 8.56 6.77 -5.04
C GLN A 125 8.30 8.26 -4.79
N VAL A 126 7.90 8.59 -3.56
CA VAL A 126 7.48 9.96 -3.21
C VAL A 126 8.63 10.97 -3.27
N ASP A 127 9.87 10.49 -3.17
CA ASP A 127 11.10 11.26 -3.27
C ASP A 127 11.56 11.47 -4.73
N GLY A 128 10.85 10.87 -5.70
CA GLY A 128 11.19 10.92 -7.11
C GLY A 128 12.29 9.96 -7.54
N LEU A 129 12.78 9.08 -6.65
CA LEU A 129 13.81 8.10 -7.00
C LEU A 129 13.19 6.71 -7.23
N PRO A 130 13.65 5.96 -8.24
CA PRO A 130 13.30 4.56 -8.38
C PRO A 130 14.01 3.74 -7.29
N LEU A 131 13.37 2.65 -6.87
CA LEU A 131 14.05 1.52 -6.25
C LEU A 131 14.46 0.56 -7.36
N GLU A 132 15.71 0.12 -7.38
CA GLU A 132 16.21 -0.79 -8.40
C GLU A 132 16.15 -2.25 -7.99
N MET A 133 15.82 -3.10 -8.97
CA MET A 133 15.96 -4.55 -8.87
C MET A 133 17.45 -4.94 -8.98
N GLY A 134 17.89 -5.88 -8.14
CA GLY A 134 19.28 -6.31 -8.05
C GLY A 134 19.44 -7.62 -7.30
N GLY A 135 20.67 -8.02 -6.99
CA GLY A 135 20.94 -9.31 -6.35
C GLY A 135 20.64 -10.50 -7.27
N SER A 136 19.73 -11.38 -6.85
CA SER A 136 19.36 -12.66 -7.46
C SER A 136 18.37 -12.54 -8.63
N VAL A 137 18.29 -11.36 -9.26
CA VAL A 137 17.50 -11.14 -10.47
C VAL A 137 18.27 -11.57 -11.73
N PRO A 138 17.57 -11.98 -12.81
CA PRO A 138 18.20 -12.16 -14.11
C PRO A 138 18.92 -10.90 -14.58
N GLU A 139 19.97 -11.05 -15.40
CA GLU A 139 20.75 -9.90 -15.88
C GLU A 139 19.89 -8.90 -16.66
N SER A 140 18.88 -9.38 -17.40
CA SER A 140 17.92 -8.53 -18.11
C SER A 140 16.99 -7.71 -17.21
N GLN A 141 16.96 -7.98 -15.90
CA GLN A 141 16.17 -7.26 -14.90
C GLN A 141 17.04 -6.42 -13.94
N ARG A 142 18.36 -6.62 -13.93
CA ARG A 142 19.28 -5.87 -13.06
C ARG A 142 19.24 -4.38 -13.39
N GLY A 143 19.10 -3.53 -12.38
CA GLY A 143 19.00 -2.07 -12.52
C GLY A 143 17.66 -1.57 -13.05
N LYS A 144 16.70 -2.45 -13.37
CA LYS A 144 15.34 -2.01 -13.73
C LYS A 144 14.55 -1.63 -12.49
N PRO A 145 13.60 -0.68 -12.59
CA PRO A 145 12.88 -0.19 -11.44
C PRO A 145 11.86 -1.23 -10.92
N VAL A 146 11.71 -1.27 -9.60
CA VAL A 146 10.50 -1.77 -8.93
C VAL A 146 9.33 -0.89 -9.36
N ARG A 147 8.17 -1.53 -9.57
CA ARG A 147 6.97 -0.85 -10.06
C ARG A 147 5.91 -0.73 -8.98
N PHE A 148 5.06 0.28 -9.10
CA PHE A 148 4.05 0.61 -8.10
C PHE A 148 2.66 0.74 -8.70
N GLN A 149 1.66 0.37 -7.92
CA GLN A 149 0.25 0.56 -8.27
C GLN A 149 -0.53 1.05 -7.04
N LEU A 150 -1.46 1.98 -7.26
CA LEU A 150 -2.42 2.43 -6.23
C LEU A 150 -3.81 1.96 -6.60
N LEU A 151 -4.56 1.48 -5.61
CA LEU A 151 -5.92 0.99 -5.76
C LEU A 151 -6.80 1.49 -4.60
N MET A 152 -8.11 1.60 -4.82
CA MET A 152 -9.04 2.15 -3.82
C MET A 152 -10.36 1.36 -3.75
N SER A 153 -10.99 1.36 -2.57
CA SER A 153 -12.32 0.77 -2.38
C SER A 153 -13.42 1.57 -3.07
N GLU A 154 -14.59 0.95 -3.20
CA GLU A 154 -15.80 1.56 -3.78
C GLU A 154 -16.18 2.84 -3.03
N SER A 155 -16.23 2.79 -1.70
CA SER A 155 -16.48 3.95 -0.84
C SER A 155 -15.50 5.12 -1.05
N THR A 156 -14.21 4.85 -1.30
CA THR A 156 -13.21 5.88 -1.61
C THR A 156 -13.48 6.48 -2.99
N PHE A 157 -13.72 5.64 -3.99
CA PHE A 157 -14.03 6.06 -5.35
C PHE A 157 -15.32 6.89 -5.43
N ASP A 158 -16.40 6.41 -4.83
CA ASP A 158 -17.71 7.07 -4.84
C ASP A 158 -17.59 8.47 -4.22
N TYR A 159 -16.90 8.58 -3.08
CA TYR A 159 -16.66 9.89 -2.47
C TYR A 159 -15.86 10.83 -3.38
N ILE A 160 -14.81 10.35 -4.05
CA ILE A 160 -14.03 11.14 -5.01
C ILE A 160 -14.91 11.63 -6.17
N VAL A 161 -15.78 10.78 -6.70
CA VAL A 161 -16.68 11.11 -7.81
C VAL A 161 -17.77 12.08 -7.37
N ASP A 162 -18.39 11.84 -6.21
CA ASP A 162 -19.47 12.64 -5.65
C ASP A 162 -19.00 14.05 -5.25
N GLN A 163 -17.80 14.16 -4.68
CA GLN A 163 -17.17 15.46 -4.41
C GLN A 163 -16.61 16.12 -5.68
N GLY A 164 -16.60 15.43 -6.83
CA GLY A 164 -16.09 15.96 -8.09
C GLY A 164 -14.56 16.11 -8.14
N VAL A 165 -13.82 15.54 -7.20
CA VAL A 165 -12.36 15.75 -7.01
C VAL A 165 -11.48 14.77 -7.78
N TYR A 166 -12.06 13.97 -8.69
CA TYR A 166 -11.32 13.08 -9.61
C TYR A 166 -10.46 13.84 -10.64
N ASN A 167 -10.63 15.15 -10.77
CA ASN A 167 -9.81 16.02 -11.61
C ASN A 167 -9.37 17.29 -10.86
N MET A 168 -8.40 18.01 -11.43
CA MET A 168 -7.84 19.21 -10.79
C MET A 168 -8.85 20.36 -10.71
N ASN A 169 -9.79 20.46 -11.65
CA ASN A 169 -10.83 21.50 -11.63
C ASN A 169 -11.72 21.37 -10.39
N GLY A 170 -12.11 20.14 -10.03
CA GLY A 170 -12.86 19.87 -8.81
C GLY A 170 -12.06 20.16 -7.55
N GLN A 171 -10.79 19.77 -7.51
CA GLN A 171 -9.91 20.09 -6.37
C GLN A 171 -9.67 21.60 -6.23
N GLN A 172 -9.56 22.33 -7.34
CA GLN A 172 -9.46 23.79 -7.34
C GLN A 172 -10.74 24.47 -6.82
N ALA A 173 -11.89 23.85 -7.01
CA ALA A 173 -13.19 24.35 -6.57
C ALA A 173 -13.52 24.00 -5.10
N LEU A 174 -12.61 23.34 -4.37
CA LEU A 174 -12.81 23.03 -2.96
C LEU A 174 -13.03 24.32 -2.15
N THR A 175 -14.00 24.25 -1.23
CA THR A 175 -14.32 25.33 -0.28
C THR A 175 -14.07 24.91 1.17
N GLY A 176 -13.67 23.67 1.39
CA GLY A 176 -13.43 23.07 2.69
C GLY A 176 -12.65 21.77 2.56
N ASP A 177 -12.26 21.24 3.71
CA ASP A 177 -11.53 19.99 3.83
C ASP A 177 -12.40 18.81 3.39
N LEU A 178 -11.75 17.83 2.74
CA LEU A 178 -12.37 16.53 2.49
C LEU A 178 -12.39 15.69 3.76
N ASN A 179 -13.45 14.90 3.91
CA ASN A 179 -13.62 13.95 5.00
C ASN A 179 -14.20 12.65 4.44
N PHE A 180 -13.33 11.69 4.18
CA PHE A 180 -13.73 10.44 3.54
C PHE A 180 -14.63 9.60 4.46
N PRO A 181 -15.55 8.78 3.89
CA PRO A 181 -16.37 7.85 4.66
C PRO A 181 -15.53 6.89 5.50
N ALA A 182 -16.06 6.44 6.64
CA ALA A 182 -15.35 5.49 7.51
C ALA A 182 -14.92 4.21 6.77
N THR A 183 -15.71 3.76 5.81
CA THR A 183 -15.45 2.55 5.02
C THR A 183 -14.48 2.78 3.87
N SER A 184 -13.81 3.92 3.77
CA SER A 184 -12.80 4.19 2.74
C SER A 184 -11.49 3.44 2.99
N TRP A 185 -10.95 2.86 1.91
CA TRP A 185 -9.66 2.18 1.86
C TRP A 185 -8.84 2.62 0.65
N GLU A 186 -7.52 2.62 0.79
CA GLU A 186 -6.58 2.59 -0.32
C GLU A 186 -5.49 1.54 -0.08
N ALA A 187 -4.97 1.00 -1.17
CA ALA A 187 -3.82 0.12 -1.18
C ALA A 187 -2.74 0.65 -2.12
N LYS A 188 -1.46 0.46 -1.74
CA LYS A 188 -0.31 0.67 -2.62
C LYS A 188 0.49 -0.61 -2.70
N ALA A 189 0.65 -1.15 -3.90
CA ALA A 189 1.41 -2.37 -4.16
C ALA A 189 2.77 -2.04 -4.79
N GLY A 190 3.81 -2.79 -4.39
CA GLY A 190 5.14 -2.81 -5.00
C GLY A 190 5.38 -4.11 -5.76
N TRP A 191 6.10 -4.04 -6.88
CA TRP A 191 6.19 -5.14 -7.84
C TRP A 191 7.60 -5.33 -8.40
N LEU A 192 8.09 -6.57 -8.34
CA LEU A 192 9.26 -7.03 -9.10
C LEU A 192 8.79 -7.49 -10.48
N TRP A 193 9.33 -6.91 -11.55
CA TRP A 193 8.95 -7.29 -12.91
C TRP A 193 9.63 -8.60 -13.32
N ILE A 194 8.83 -9.57 -13.79
CA ILE A 194 9.32 -10.87 -14.23
C ILE A 194 9.36 -10.93 -15.75
N GLY A 195 8.35 -10.36 -16.42
CA GLY A 195 8.15 -10.56 -17.85
C GLY A 195 7.64 -11.97 -18.14
N SER A 196 8.19 -12.63 -19.15
CA SER A 196 7.82 -14.01 -19.54
C SER A 196 8.85 -15.06 -19.12
N ASP A 197 9.83 -14.71 -18.27
CA ASP A 197 10.84 -15.64 -17.79
C ASP A 197 10.25 -16.64 -16.77
N THR A 198 9.94 -17.84 -17.25
CA THR A 198 9.37 -18.93 -16.44
C THR A 198 10.30 -19.42 -15.33
N THR A 199 11.63 -19.30 -15.49
CA THR A 199 12.59 -19.73 -14.46
C THR A 199 12.58 -18.72 -13.31
N TYR A 200 12.65 -17.44 -13.64
CA TYR A 200 12.57 -16.38 -12.64
C TYR A 200 11.20 -16.32 -11.96
N GLN A 201 10.12 -16.57 -12.70
CA GLN A 201 8.78 -16.71 -12.15
C GLN A 201 8.71 -17.84 -11.11
N ALA A 202 9.24 -19.02 -11.43
CA ALA A 202 9.26 -20.16 -10.52
C ALA A 202 10.14 -19.88 -9.28
N GLN A 203 11.27 -19.21 -9.46
CA GLN A 203 12.13 -18.79 -8.35
C GLN A 203 11.38 -17.89 -7.35
N LEU A 204 10.72 -16.83 -7.84
CA LEU A 204 9.95 -15.93 -6.99
C LEU A 204 8.75 -16.62 -6.34
N ALA A 205 8.06 -17.52 -7.07
CA ALA A 205 6.98 -18.31 -6.49
C ALA A 205 7.48 -19.23 -5.35
N ASN A 206 8.64 -19.88 -5.53
CA ASN A 206 9.26 -20.72 -4.50
C ASN A 206 9.71 -19.91 -3.27
N ASP A 207 10.10 -18.65 -3.49
CA ASP A 207 10.40 -17.69 -2.43
C ASP A 207 9.13 -17.10 -1.78
N GLY A 208 7.95 -17.57 -2.19
CA GLY A 208 6.64 -17.25 -1.63
C GLY A 208 6.11 -15.87 -2.01
N TYR A 209 6.54 -15.33 -3.16
CA TYR A 209 5.90 -14.17 -3.73
C TYR A 209 4.56 -14.54 -4.38
N TYR A 210 3.55 -13.69 -4.20
CA TYR A 210 2.35 -13.74 -5.00
C TYR A 210 2.64 -13.22 -6.42
N ILE A 211 2.31 -14.04 -7.43
CA ILE A 211 2.58 -13.74 -8.84
C ILE A 211 1.28 -13.34 -9.54
N ALA A 212 1.28 -12.17 -10.18
CA ALA A 212 0.14 -11.63 -10.93
C ALA A 212 0.51 -11.36 -12.39
N GLN A 213 -0.51 -11.30 -13.25
CA GLN A 213 -0.34 -10.84 -14.63
C GLN A 213 -0.32 -9.32 -14.67
N ALA A 214 0.57 -8.76 -15.49
CA ALA A 214 0.79 -7.34 -15.53
C ALA A 214 1.24 -6.86 -16.90
N TYR A 215 1.12 -5.56 -17.10
CA TYR A 215 1.72 -4.86 -18.21
C TYR A 215 2.19 -3.48 -17.78
N TYR A 216 3.08 -2.89 -18.57
CA TYR A 216 3.36 -1.46 -18.51
C TYR A 216 3.67 -0.93 -19.90
N GLN A 217 3.50 0.37 -20.09
CA GLN A 217 3.79 1.07 -21.32
C GLN A 217 5.20 1.67 -21.26
N ASN A 218 5.98 1.45 -22.31
CA ASN A 218 7.25 2.12 -22.54
C ASN A 218 7.03 3.56 -23.03
N GLN A 219 8.08 4.38 -22.99
CA GLN A 219 8.02 5.78 -23.45
C GLN A 219 7.66 5.92 -24.94
N ASP A 220 8.00 4.92 -25.76
CA ASP A 220 7.67 4.88 -27.19
C ASP A 220 6.22 4.41 -27.47
N GLY A 221 5.43 4.17 -26.41
CA GLY A 221 4.05 3.73 -26.49
C GLY A 221 3.87 2.22 -26.64
N THR A 222 4.96 1.44 -26.78
CA THR A 222 4.90 -0.03 -26.79
C THR A 222 4.58 -0.60 -25.41
N TYR A 223 4.09 -1.84 -25.37
CA TYR A 223 3.72 -2.50 -24.12
C TYR A 223 4.64 -3.68 -23.81
N GLU A 224 5.07 -3.74 -22.56
CA GLU A 224 5.68 -4.92 -21.95
C GLU A 224 4.58 -5.68 -21.23
N VAL A 225 4.46 -6.97 -21.52
CA VAL A 225 3.39 -7.84 -21.00
C VAL A 225 4.03 -9.08 -20.40
N GLY A 226 3.63 -9.42 -19.18
CA GLY A 226 4.28 -10.48 -18.45
C GLY A 226 3.69 -10.70 -17.06
N TYR A 227 4.49 -11.30 -16.20
CA TYR A 227 4.19 -11.47 -14.80
C TYR A 227 4.95 -10.46 -13.94
N ALA A 228 4.44 -10.24 -12.73
CA ALA A 228 5.11 -9.49 -11.69
C ALA A 228 4.88 -10.16 -10.33
N ALA A 229 5.84 -10.02 -9.42
CA ALA A 229 5.78 -10.52 -8.05
C ALA A 229 5.49 -9.39 -7.06
N LEU A 230 4.48 -9.56 -6.21
CA LEU A 230 4.10 -8.58 -5.18
C LEU A 230 5.19 -8.52 -4.10
N SER A 231 5.99 -7.45 -4.06
CA SER A 231 7.05 -7.29 -3.07
C SER A 231 6.58 -6.63 -1.78
N ALA A 232 5.55 -5.79 -1.85
CA ALA A 232 4.99 -5.10 -0.69
C ALA A 232 3.55 -4.63 -0.93
N LEU A 233 2.80 -4.48 0.16
CA LEU A 233 1.44 -3.93 0.16
C LEU A 233 1.25 -2.99 1.35
N HIS A 234 0.98 -1.71 1.05
CA HIS A 234 0.39 -0.78 2.02
C HIS A 234 -1.11 -0.84 1.94
N VAL A 235 -1.74 -0.73 3.11
CA VAL A 235 -3.18 -0.61 3.21
C VAL A 235 -3.50 0.48 4.22
N ILE A 236 -4.34 1.43 3.81
CA ILE A 236 -4.96 2.41 4.68
C ILE A 236 -6.46 2.26 4.71
N ASN A 237 -7.05 2.58 5.86
CA ASN A 237 -8.51 2.71 5.98
C ASN A 237 -8.95 3.75 7.00
N LYS A 238 -10.16 4.26 6.82
CA LYS A 238 -10.76 5.32 7.64
C LYS A 238 -11.57 4.78 8.84
N LEU A 239 -11.20 3.62 9.39
CA LEU A 239 -11.89 3.06 10.58
C LEU A 239 -11.95 4.06 11.74
N VAL A 240 -10.88 4.86 11.90
CA VAL A 240 -10.76 5.95 12.89
C VAL A 240 -10.51 7.29 12.19
N PRO A 241 -10.78 8.45 12.85
CA PRO A 241 -10.57 9.76 12.25
C PRO A 241 -9.15 10.02 11.72
N GLY A 242 -8.12 9.47 12.37
CA GLY A 242 -6.73 9.59 11.93
C GLY A 242 -6.30 8.63 10.83
N TRP A 243 -7.20 7.77 10.34
CA TRP A 243 -6.87 6.59 9.53
C TRP A 243 -6.01 5.55 10.25
N VAL A 244 -6.05 4.34 9.72
CA VAL A 244 -5.17 3.23 10.09
C VAL A 244 -4.19 3.03 8.95
N TRP A 245 -2.89 3.11 9.22
CA TRP A 245 -1.82 2.82 8.27
C TRP A 245 -1.19 1.47 8.57
N THR A 246 -1.02 0.64 7.55
CA THR A 246 -0.39 -0.68 7.68
C THR A 246 0.53 -0.95 6.49
N THR A 247 1.64 -1.65 6.74
CA THR A 247 2.60 -2.00 5.70
C THR A 247 3.11 -3.42 5.84
N PHE A 248 3.02 -4.18 4.76
CA PHE A 248 3.48 -5.56 4.62
C PHE A 248 4.54 -5.64 3.52
N GLU A 249 5.50 -6.53 3.69
CA GLU A 249 6.47 -6.85 2.64
C GLU A 249 6.89 -8.32 2.65
N ASN A 250 7.46 -8.79 1.53
CA ASN A 250 8.04 -10.12 1.48
C ASN A 250 9.43 -10.15 2.15
N VAL A 251 9.66 -11.13 3.03
CA VAL A 251 10.90 -11.28 3.80
C VAL A 251 12.15 -11.47 2.90
N ASN A 252 11.96 -11.89 1.66
CA ASN A 252 13.03 -12.14 0.69
C ASN A 252 13.41 -10.91 -0.14
N ASN A 253 12.80 -9.74 0.07
CA ASN A 253 13.03 -8.54 -0.74
C ASN A 253 14.50 -8.11 -0.85
N HIS A 254 15.29 -8.32 0.20
CA HIS A 254 16.72 -8.03 0.22
C HIS A 254 17.53 -8.83 -0.81
N SER A 255 17.01 -9.95 -1.30
CA SER A 255 17.65 -10.75 -2.35
C SER A 255 17.38 -10.21 -3.76
N TYR A 256 16.40 -9.32 -3.93
CA TYR A 256 15.88 -8.91 -5.24
C TYR A 256 15.90 -7.41 -5.50
N THR A 257 16.23 -6.61 -4.49
CA THR A 257 16.29 -5.15 -4.59
C THR A 257 17.54 -4.61 -3.92
N VAL A 258 18.02 -3.46 -4.40
CA VAL A 258 19.26 -2.85 -3.93
C VAL A 258 19.09 -1.37 -3.59
N THR A 259 19.94 -0.86 -2.72
CA THR A 259 20.06 0.57 -2.44
C THR A 259 20.65 1.31 -3.64
N ASN A 260 20.39 2.61 -3.72
CA ASN A 260 21.01 3.50 -4.70
C ASN A 260 22.47 3.88 -4.34
N ASP A 261 23.10 3.15 -3.39
CA ASP A 261 24.51 3.34 -3.03
C ASP A 261 25.43 2.98 -4.21
N ILE A 262 26.66 3.49 -4.19
CA ILE A 262 27.72 3.09 -5.12
C ILE A 262 28.89 2.52 -4.30
N PRO A 263 29.14 1.19 -4.33
CA PRO A 263 28.39 0.15 -5.05
C PRO A 263 27.01 -0.16 -4.42
N PRO A 264 26.03 -0.65 -5.21
CA PRO A 264 24.71 -1.02 -4.68
C PRO A 264 24.80 -2.12 -3.64
N LYS A 265 23.99 -2.03 -2.58
CA LYS A 265 23.90 -3.03 -1.51
C LYS A 265 22.49 -3.63 -1.46
N PRO A 266 22.32 -4.86 -0.95
CA PRO A 266 21.01 -5.42 -0.68
C PRO A 266 20.11 -4.44 0.08
N MET A 267 18.89 -4.21 -0.42
CA MET A 267 17.92 -3.34 0.23
C MET A 267 17.32 -4.08 1.43
N THR A 268 17.55 -3.56 2.63
CA THR A 268 16.99 -4.12 3.87
C THR A 268 16.00 -3.15 4.49
N ASN A 269 15.07 -3.68 5.27
CA ASN A 269 14.18 -2.85 6.07
C ASN A 269 14.93 -2.33 7.29
N SER A 270 15.20 -1.02 7.33
CA SER A 270 15.94 -0.41 8.43
C SER A 270 15.10 -0.24 9.70
N THR A 271 13.77 -0.25 9.59
CA THR A 271 12.87 -0.17 10.75
C THR A 271 12.56 -1.56 11.32
N GLY A 272 12.49 -2.57 10.44
CA GLY A 272 12.08 -3.94 10.75
C GLY A 272 10.65 -4.02 11.29
N PRO A 273 10.11 -5.25 11.48
CA PRO A 273 8.87 -5.41 12.21
C PRO A 273 8.96 -4.84 13.61
N THR A 274 7.97 -4.03 14.00
CA THR A 274 7.82 -3.61 15.39
C THR A 274 7.72 -4.83 16.31
N PRO A 275 8.11 -4.74 17.60
CA PRO A 275 8.02 -5.89 18.51
C PRO A 275 6.62 -6.52 18.58
N ALA A 276 5.57 -5.71 18.53
CA ALA A 276 4.18 -6.19 18.49
C ALA A 276 3.87 -6.92 17.17
N ALA A 277 4.32 -6.39 16.03
CA ALA A 277 4.10 -7.02 14.73
C ALA A 277 4.86 -8.34 14.61
N ALA A 278 6.11 -8.41 15.09
CA ALA A 278 6.91 -9.64 15.07
C ALA A 278 6.25 -10.82 15.80
N LEU A 279 5.61 -10.55 16.94
CA LEU A 279 4.85 -11.55 17.70
C LEU A 279 3.67 -12.10 16.88
N VAL A 280 2.91 -11.20 16.24
CA VAL A 280 1.74 -11.58 15.42
C VAL A 280 2.15 -12.25 14.11
N ASN A 281 3.24 -11.81 13.47
CA ASN A 281 3.79 -12.41 12.25
C ASN A 281 3.99 -13.91 12.42
N THR A 282 4.63 -14.32 13.52
CA THR A 282 4.92 -15.74 13.80
C THR A 282 3.65 -16.59 13.78
N ALA A 283 2.57 -16.11 14.42
CA ALA A 283 1.30 -16.84 14.49
C ALA A 283 0.59 -16.90 13.13
N PHE A 284 0.51 -15.77 12.41
CA PHE A 284 -0.19 -15.71 11.14
C PHE A 284 0.56 -16.43 10.01
N GLN A 285 1.89 -16.33 9.96
CA GLN A 285 2.70 -17.05 8.98
C GLN A 285 2.62 -18.56 9.18
N ALA A 286 2.51 -19.04 10.42
CA ALA A 286 2.27 -20.45 10.72
C ALA A 286 0.86 -20.91 10.31
N ALA A 287 -0.15 -20.06 10.48
CA ALA A 287 -1.55 -20.37 10.16
C ALA A 287 -1.88 -20.27 8.67
N TYR A 288 -1.24 -19.37 7.92
CA TYR A 288 -1.58 -19.04 6.54
C TYR A 288 -0.39 -19.26 5.60
N LYS A 289 -0.23 -20.50 5.14
CA LYS A 289 0.91 -20.96 4.32
C LYS A 289 1.12 -20.13 3.05
N ASP A 290 0.06 -19.72 2.37
CA ASP A 290 0.15 -18.92 1.13
C ASP A 290 0.68 -17.48 1.37
N LEU A 291 0.65 -17.02 2.63
CA LEU A 291 1.11 -15.70 3.05
C LEU A 291 2.33 -15.78 3.97
N SER A 292 2.92 -16.97 4.17
CA SER A 292 3.93 -17.20 5.21
C SER A 292 5.27 -16.49 4.95
N ARG A 293 5.45 -15.93 3.75
CA ARG A 293 6.64 -15.16 3.35
C ARG A 293 6.40 -13.66 3.33
N TYR A 294 5.19 -13.20 3.69
CA TYR A 294 4.90 -11.81 3.95
C TYR A 294 4.93 -11.54 5.45
N GLU A 295 5.39 -10.36 5.85
CA GLU A 295 5.40 -9.93 7.23
C GLU A 295 4.81 -8.53 7.39
N LEU A 296 4.04 -8.32 8.46
CA LEU A 296 3.63 -7.00 8.90
C LEU A 296 4.86 -6.31 9.49
N ILE A 297 5.18 -5.12 8.98
CA ILE A 297 6.19 -4.27 9.59
C ILE A 297 5.58 -3.55 10.80
N GLY A 298 4.37 -3.01 10.64
CA GLY A 298 3.64 -2.44 11.76
C GLY A 298 2.37 -1.71 11.35
N THR A 299 1.68 -1.17 12.36
CA THR A 299 0.44 -0.42 12.19
C THR A 299 0.52 0.91 12.92
N GLN A 300 0.19 2.01 12.23
CA GLN A 300 0.17 3.37 12.77
C GLN A 300 -1.26 3.92 12.78
N LEU A 301 -1.67 4.47 13.93
CA LEU A 301 -2.91 5.24 14.13
C LEU A 301 -2.62 6.71 14.46
N GLN A 302 -1.35 6.98 14.68
CA GLN A 302 -0.71 8.22 15.08
C GLN A 302 0.78 8.05 14.74
N THR A 303 1.62 9.03 15.06
CA THR A 303 3.08 8.97 14.84
C THR A 303 3.82 8.06 15.83
N SER A 304 3.19 6.97 16.27
CA SER A 304 3.77 5.94 17.13
C SER A 304 3.59 4.53 16.50
N PRO A 305 4.69 3.81 16.19
CA PRO A 305 6.09 4.22 16.32
C PRO A 305 6.40 5.46 15.46
N LYS A 306 7.45 6.21 15.81
CA LYS A 306 7.82 7.44 15.07
C LYS A 306 8.21 7.14 13.62
N LEU A 307 8.98 6.08 13.43
CA LEU A 307 9.35 5.58 12.12
C LEU A 307 8.62 4.27 11.84
N LEU A 308 8.04 4.17 10.66
CA LEU A 308 7.46 2.94 10.14
C LEU A 308 7.58 2.95 8.63
N ALA A 309 8.32 2.01 8.06
CA ALA A 309 8.59 1.93 6.63
C ALA A 309 8.92 0.49 6.25
N ASN A 310 8.58 0.09 5.04
CA ASN A 310 9.13 -1.13 4.47
C ASN A 310 10.27 -0.82 3.48
N SER A 311 10.97 -1.88 3.07
CA SER A 311 12.14 -1.76 2.22
C SER A 311 11.82 -1.41 0.75
N GLN A 312 10.55 -1.45 0.35
CA GLN A 312 10.12 -1.38 -1.05
C GLN A 312 9.43 -0.06 -1.41
N LEU A 313 8.43 0.33 -0.61
CA LEU A 313 7.50 1.42 -0.89
C LEU A 313 7.93 2.75 -0.24
N GLU A 314 8.84 2.68 0.74
CA GLU A 314 9.48 3.82 1.41
C GLU A 314 11.02 3.72 1.40
N SER A 315 11.60 3.03 0.41
CA SER A 315 12.98 2.54 0.45
C SER A 315 14.02 3.63 0.73
N ALA A 316 13.79 4.85 0.22
CA ALA A 316 14.72 5.97 0.29
C ALA A 316 14.54 6.87 1.54
N PHE A 317 13.45 6.72 2.27
CA PHE A 317 13.15 7.57 3.44
C PHE A 317 12.77 6.76 4.67
N GLN A 318 13.16 5.48 4.73
CA GLN A 318 12.88 4.61 5.88
C GLN A 318 13.33 5.19 7.22
N SER A 319 14.46 5.89 7.26
CA SER A 319 15.01 6.55 8.45
C SER A 319 14.29 7.85 8.83
N GLN A 320 13.35 8.32 8.01
CA GLN A 320 12.63 9.58 8.15
C GLN A 320 11.12 9.46 7.89
N SER A 321 10.60 8.25 7.71
CA SER A 321 9.20 8.01 7.36
C SER A 321 8.35 7.80 8.60
N SER A 322 7.50 8.78 8.92
CA SER A 322 6.25 8.49 9.62
C SER A 322 5.15 8.54 8.57
N CYS A 323 4.68 7.38 8.12
CA CYS A 323 3.65 7.34 7.08
C CYS A 323 2.40 8.09 7.52
N PHE A 324 2.04 8.00 8.81
CA PHE A 324 0.97 8.82 9.39
C PHE A 324 1.22 10.33 9.23
N ALA A 325 2.40 10.84 9.64
CA ALA A 325 2.68 12.27 9.55
C ALA A 325 2.73 12.75 8.10
N CYS A 326 3.38 11.98 7.22
CA CYS A 326 3.47 12.26 5.80
C CYS A 326 2.08 12.28 5.16
N HIS A 327 1.26 11.25 5.38
CA HIS A 327 -0.09 11.20 4.84
C HIS A 327 -0.99 12.32 5.36
N GLY A 328 -0.84 12.71 6.63
CA GLY A 328 -1.55 13.85 7.23
C GLY A 328 -1.23 15.22 6.59
N THR A 329 -0.22 15.29 5.71
CA THR A 329 0.07 16.48 4.90
C THR A 329 -0.68 16.52 3.56
N ALA A 330 -1.55 15.54 3.27
CA ALA A 330 -2.40 15.56 2.07
C ALA A 330 -3.28 16.82 2.08
N ALA A 331 -2.94 17.79 1.23
CA ALA A 331 -3.63 19.06 1.19
C ALA A 331 -3.41 19.77 -0.15
N TYR A 332 -4.37 20.61 -0.55
CA TYR A 332 -4.34 21.39 -1.78
C TYR A 332 -4.78 22.83 -1.54
N SER A 333 -4.04 23.78 -2.10
CA SER A 333 -4.34 25.21 -2.15
C SER A 333 -4.58 25.57 -3.62
N LYS A 334 -5.62 26.37 -3.88
CA LYS A 334 -5.86 26.91 -5.22
C LYS A 334 -4.73 27.86 -5.68
N ASP A 335 -4.03 28.47 -4.72
CA ASP A 335 -3.02 29.50 -4.95
C ASP A 335 -1.61 28.88 -4.98
N ASP A 336 -1.35 27.86 -4.15
CA ASP A 336 -0.03 27.25 -3.97
C ASP A 336 0.08 25.82 -4.54
N GLY A 337 -1.03 25.24 -4.99
CA GLY A 337 -1.10 23.86 -5.44
C GLY A 337 -1.06 22.86 -4.28
N TYR A 338 -0.49 21.69 -4.51
CA TYR A 338 -0.40 20.67 -3.48
C TYR A 338 0.63 21.02 -2.40
N PHE A 339 0.29 20.72 -1.14
CA PHE A 339 1.19 20.96 -0.02
C PHE A 339 2.53 20.24 -0.24
N ASN A 340 3.61 21.00 -0.10
CA ASN A 340 4.97 20.49 -0.15
C ASN A 340 5.38 20.00 1.24
N PHE A 341 5.47 18.68 1.35
CA PHE A 341 5.78 17.96 2.58
C PHE A 341 7.28 17.76 2.78
N ALA A 342 8.11 18.08 1.78
CA ALA A 342 9.55 18.14 1.96
C ALA A 342 9.90 19.32 2.88
N LEU A 343 10.50 19.05 4.03
CA LEU A 343 10.95 20.07 4.97
C LEU A 343 12.37 20.51 4.59
N GLY A 344 12.60 21.82 4.51
CA GLY A 344 13.93 22.43 4.29
C GLY A 344 14.50 23.13 5.53
N GLY A 345 15.74 23.64 5.45
CA GLY A 345 16.36 24.47 6.50
C GLY A 345 16.91 23.68 7.69
N ASP A 346 16.81 24.22 8.90
CA ASP A 346 17.35 23.62 10.15
C ASP A 346 16.74 22.26 10.52
N ALA A 347 15.56 21.93 9.98
CA ALA A 347 14.98 20.60 10.10
C ALA A 347 15.64 19.58 9.17
N GLY A 348 16.23 20.04 8.06
CA GLY A 348 16.91 19.26 7.03
C GLY A 348 18.36 19.69 6.83
N GLN A 349 19.13 19.83 7.91
CA GLN A 349 20.54 20.25 7.88
C GLN A 349 21.41 19.29 7.04
N GLY A 350 21.36 19.45 5.71
CA GLY A 350 22.11 18.70 4.72
C GLY A 350 21.31 18.09 3.56
N GLY A 351 19.97 18.19 3.51
CA GLY A 351 19.17 17.56 2.44
C GLY A 351 17.65 17.63 2.60
N ILE A 352 16.92 16.97 1.70
CA ILE A 352 15.46 16.82 1.77
C ILE A 352 15.12 15.90 2.94
N VAL A 353 14.24 16.34 3.84
CA VAL A 353 13.69 15.50 4.91
C VAL A 353 12.17 15.50 4.93
N TYR A 354 11.58 14.48 5.55
CA TYR A 354 10.14 14.25 5.61
C TYR A 354 9.59 14.38 7.04
N PRO A 355 8.31 14.77 7.20
CA PRO A 355 7.70 14.90 8.51
C PRO A 355 7.63 13.54 9.21
N THR A 356 8.16 13.49 10.43
CA THR A 356 8.03 12.34 11.33
C THR A 356 6.99 12.56 12.43
N ASP A 357 6.58 13.81 12.60
CA ASP A 357 5.56 14.27 13.56
C ASP A 357 4.49 15.09 12.81
N PRO A 358 3.26 15.21 13.33
CA PRO A 358 2.20 15.96 12.65
C PRO A 358 2.62 17.42 12.41
N VAL A 359 2.45 17.89 11.17
CA VAL A 359 2.74 19.28 10.81
C VAL A 359 1.69 20.21 11.47
N PRO A 360 2.10 21.35 12.06
CA PRO A 360 1.18 22.28 12.70
C PRO A 360 0.05 22.76 11.79
N ALA A 361 -1.14 22.95 12.35
CA ALA A 361 -2.30 23.44 11.59
C ALA A 361 -2.06 24.82 10.95
N SER A 362 -1.19 25.65 11.54
CA SER A 362 -0.78 26.96 10.99
C SER A 362 -0.16 26.87 9.60
N ASP A 363 0.52 25.76 9.30
CA ASP A 363 1.26 25.59 8.05
C ASP A 363 0.32 25.26 6.89
N PHE A 364 -0.91 24.82 7.21
CA PHE A 364 -1.98 24.58 6.23
C PHE A 364 -2.83 25.83 5.96
N LYS A 365 -2.39 27.02 6.38
CA LYS A 365 -3.13 28.26 6.07
C LYS A 365 -3.25 28.44 4.55
N GLY A 366 -4.49 28.50 4.06
CA GLY A 366 -4.79 28.60 2.62
C GLY A 366 -4.94 27.26 1.90
N TYR A 367 -4.71 26.14 2.59
CA TYR A 367 -4.91 24.80 2.07
C TYR A 367 -6.22 24.19 2.57
N HIS A 368 -6.79 23.31 1.75
CA HIS A 368 -7.82 22.35 2.13
C HIS A 368 -7.19 20.98 2.32
N LYS A 369 -7.48 20.32 3.44
CA LYS A 369 -7.05 18.96 3.69
C LYS A 369 -7.74 18.01 2.74
N LEU A 370 -6.98 17.06 2.23
CA LEU A 370 -7.45 15.93 1.42
C LEU A 370 -7.57 14.66 2.28
N ASP A 371 -7.88 14.86 3.56
CA ASP A 371 -7.83 13.85 4.62
C ASP A 371 -6.43 13.19 4.69
N PHE A 372 -6.27 11.93 4.27
CA PHE A 372 -4.98 11.22 4.15
C PHE A 372 -4.74 10.66 2.74
N VAL A 373 -5.58 11.04 1.77
CA VAL A 373 -5.67 10.43 0.43
C VAL A 373 -4.75 11.14 -0.55
N TRP A 374 -3.51 10.64 -0.64
CA TRP A 374 -2.48 11.18 -1.54
C TRP A 374 -2.70 10.85 -3.01
N SER A 375 -3.52 9.85 -3.32
CA SER A 375 -3.80 9.48 -4.70
C SER A 375 -4.47 10.62 -5.48
N LEU A 376 -5.17 11.54 -4.79
CA LEU A 376 -5.76 12.75 -5.37
C LEU A 376 -4.74 13.60 -6.13
N LYS A 377 -3.45 13.55 -5.76
CA LYS A 377 -2.35 14.22 -6.48
C LYS A 377 -2.18 13.77 -7.93
N ARG A 378 -2.77 12.63 -8.33
CA ARG A 378 -2.70 12.11 -9.70
C ARG A 378 -3.74 12.72 -10.63
N ALA A 379 -4.72 13.46 -10.09
CA ALA A 379 -5.73 14.17 -10.85
C ALA A 379 -5.10 15.04 -11.94
N GLN A 380 -5.73 15.06 -13.10
CA GLN A 380 -5.33 15.88 -14.24
C GLN A 380 -6.28 17.06 -14.41
N TRP A 381 -5.80 18.14 -15.02
CA TRP A 381 -6.67 19.23 -15.46
C TRP A 381 -7.56 18.78 -16.61
N GLN A 382 -8.81 19.25 -16.61
CA GLN A 382 -9.62 19.23 -17.81
C GLN A 382 -8.96 20.10 -18.87
N ARG A 383 -8.62 19.48 -20.00
CA ARG A 383 -8.12 20.19 -21.16
C ARG A 383 -9.31 20.43 -22.13
N PRO A 384 -9.43 21.63 -22.70
CA PRO A 384 -10.49 21.96 -23.64
C PRO A 384 -10.40 21.18 -24.95
#